data_AF-A0A072MYN6-F1
#
_entry.id   AF-A0A072MYN6-F1
#
_cell.length_a   1.000
_cell.length_b   1.000
_cell.length_c   1.000
_cell.angle_alpha   90.00
_cell.angle_beta   90.00
_cell.angle_gamma   90.00
#
_symmetry.space_group_name_H-M   'P 1'
#
loop_
_entity.id
_entity.type
_entity.pdbx_description
1 polymer ?
#
loop_
_entity_poly.entity_id
_entity_poly.type
_entity_poly.pdbx_seq_one_letter_code
_entity_poly.pdbx_strand_id
1 'polypeptide(L)'
;MSTEEILVCVSDDIGIRTWLERSLQGAWPVEFVGSSDLSRINRLVAATGTRLVMVSADENEPEKALRIISALAKSDEDLVVVSVVRRVVQDFLLKSMRAGARDCFIASSDGEELRNRINDFRFSASKAPRPEVAGSKKIVLVTSASPIVDTRFFAQNLVFATNYFLPHERILGLDTAADDRHAFYLDSNNRLTLENLLDNPDSLDASLIATALEEYLPNLRFLSGQLPMNEGGEERNTDLFIVMSQLVGLFDRIIVNVSPAVADFWVNAVGLHARDLVMMIHPVVEQAHEARRRLDAWQECISADCRQSLLLDGFEGKGSPSLGDMEKAVGINSLGALPLDWSSRLTAINAGLPLHQLPGKSSYQRELLKILKRYELDSNQGTARKGSTQPA
;
A
#
# COMPACT_ATOMS: atom_id res chain seq x y z
N MET A 1 -9.54 -17.59 5.60
CA MET A 1 -8.15 -17.18 5.90
C MET A 1 -8.18 -15.68 6.03
N SER A 2 -8.00 -15.20 7.26
CA SER A 2 -8.33 -13.85 7.69
C SER A 2 -7.55 -12.81 6.92
N THR A 3 -8.27 -11.96 6.19
CA THR A 3 -7.83 -10.60 5.89
C THR A 3 -7.33 -9.99 7.20
N GLU A 4 -6.08 -9.54 7.24
CA GLU A 4 -5.54 -8.75 8.35
C GLU A 4 -6.35 -7.45 8.41
N GLU A 5 -7.41 -7.46 9.21
CA GLU A 5 -8.26 -6.30 9.43
C GLU A 5 -7.43 -5.26 10.20
N ILE A 6 -7.22 -4.10 9.59
CA ILE A 6 -6.50 -2.98 10.20
C ILE A 6 -7.43 -2.29 11.18
N LEU A 7 -7.01 -2.16 12.44
CA LEU A 7 -7.75 -1.42 13.45
C LEU A 7 -7.44 0.08 13.34
N VAL A 8 -8.41 0.93 13.66
CA VAL A 8 -8.20 2.38 13.70
C VAL A 8 -8.29 2.87 15.14
N CYS A 9 -7.29 3.66 15.56
CA CYS A 9 -7.27 4.29 16.88
C CYS A 9 -7.11 5.81 16.75
N VAL A 10 -8.13 6.54 17.22
CA VAL A 10 -8.12 8.00 17.31
C VAL A 10 -7.48 8.40 18.64
N SER A 11 -6.23 8.85 18.61
CA SER A 11 -5.50 9.25 19.82
C SER A 11 -4.46 10.32 19.57
N ASP A 12 -4.48 11.39 20.37
CA ASP A 12 -3.39 12.37 20.43
C ASP A 12 -2.35 12.00 21.51
N ASP A 13 -2.64 11.00 22.35
CA ASP A 13 -1.80 10.59 23.48
C ASP A 13 -0.84 9.45 23.08
N ILE A 14 0.45 9.76 22.99
CA ILE A 14 1.54 8.82 22.69
C ILE A 14 1.53 7.62 23.63
N GLY A 15 1.25 7.81 24.92
CA GLY A 15 1.26 6.72 25.89
C GLY A 15 0.13 5.72 25.67
N ILE A 16 -1.05 6.17 25.19
CA ILE A 16 -2.13 5.27 24.79
C ILE A 16 -1.75 4.51 23.52
N ARG A 17 -1.11 5.17 22.55
CA ARG A 17 -0.64 4.53 21.31
C ARG A 17 0.35 3.40 21.61
N THR A 18 1.41 3.70 22.37
CA THR A 18 2.42 2.71 22.77
C THR A 18 1.83 1.60 23.64
N TRP A 19 0.88 1.91 24.53
CA TRP A 19 0.19 0.88 25.31
C TRP A 19 -0.61 -0.06 24.42
N LEU A 20 -1.32 0.48 23.43
CA LEU A 20 -2.15 -0.31 22.53
C LEU A 20 -1.29 -1.25 21.68
N GLU A 21 -0.25 -0.74 21.03
CA GLU A 21 0.69 -1.55 20.23
C GLU A 21 1.26 -2.73 21.05
N ARG A 22 1.74 -2.44 22.26
CA ARG A 22 2.29 -3.46 23.17
C ARG A 22 1.25 -4.46 23.64
N SER A 23 0.02 -4.02 23.86
CA SER A 23 -1.08 -4.89 24.30
C SER A 23 -1.56 -5.82 23.19
N LEU A 24 -1.50 -5.37 21.93
CA LEU A 24 -1.89 -6.17 20.78
C LEU A 24 -0.81 -7.16 20.34
N GLN A 25 0.47 -6.89 20.61
CA GLN A 25 1.60 -7.78 20.29
C GLN A 25 1.62 -8.22 18.81
N GLY A 26 1.28 -7.30 17.90
CA GLY A 26 1.22 -7.58 16.47
C GLY A 26 0.05 -8.48 16.04
N ALA A 27 -0.92 -8.77 16.92
CA ALA A 27 -2.10 -9.55 16.55
C ALA A 27 -2.93 -8.89 15.45
N TRP A 28 -2.97 -7.54 15.45
CA TRP A 28 -3.57 -6.73 14.40
C TRP A 28 -2.74 -5.48 14.16
N PRO A 29 -2.53 -5.05 12.90
CA PRO A 29 -2.00 -3.74 12.60
C PRO A 29 -2.98 -2.65 13.05
N VAL A 30 -2.44 -1.53 13.54
CA VAL A 30 -3.22 -0.38 14.01
C VAL A 30 -2.77 0.88 13.30
N GLU A 31 -3.72 1.60 12.72
CA GLU A 31 -3.52 2.94 12.18
C GLU A 31 -3.96 3.98 13.20
N PHE A 32 -3.06 4.91 13.51
CA PHE A 32 -3.32 6.00 14.44
C PHE A 32 -3.66 7.29 13.72
N VAL A 33 -4.68 7.98 14.20
CA VAL A 33 -5.09 9.29 13.68
C VAL A 33 -5.34 10.28 14.81
N GLY A 34 -4.96 11.53 14.60
CA GLY A 34 -5.22 12.60 15.56
C GLY A 34 -6.71 12.91 15.67
N SER A 35 -7.14 13.45 16.81
CA SER A 35 -8.55 13.72 17.08
C SER A 35 -9.04 15.09 16.53
N SER A 36 -8.18 15.83 15.85
CA SER A 36 -8.45 17.19 15.33
C SER A 36 -9.34 17.22 14.09
N ASP A 37 -9.25 16.21 13.22
CA ASP A 37 -9.94 16.19 11.92
C ASP A 37 -10.88 14.98 11.79
N LEU A 38 -12.16 15.21 12.02
CA LEU A 38 -13.21 14.20 11.88
C LEU A 38 -13.36 13.68 10.44
N SER A 39 -13.10 14.53 9.43
CA SER A 39 -13.17 14.11 8.03
C SER A 39 -12.11 13.06 7.73
N ARG A 40 -10.89 13.27 8.24
CA ARG A 40 -9.76 12.34 8.13
C ARG A 40 -10.01 11.02 8.83
N ILE A 41 -10.59 11.05 10.03
CA ILE A 41 -10.99 9.84 10.76
C ILE A 41 -11.98 9.02 9.91
N ASN A 42 -13.03 9.65 9.38
CA ASN A 42 -14.02 8.97 8.54
C ASN A 42 -13.39 8.36 7.27
N ARG A 43 -12.46 9.09 6.63
CA ARG A 43 -11.73 8.59 5.45
C ARG A 43 -10.86 7.38 5.80
N LEU A 44 -10.16 7.41 6.93
CA LEU A 44 -9.34 6.29 7.39
C LEU A 44 -10.18 5.05 7.73
N VAL A 45 -11.33 5.24 8.40
CA VAL A 45 -12.27 4.16 8.70
C VAL A 45 -12.83 3.55 7.40
N ALA A 46 -13.19 4.38 6.43
CA ALA A 46 -13.65 3.92 5.12
C ALA A 46 -12.54 3.19 4.33
N ALA A 47 -11.29 3.70 4.38
CA ALA A 47 -10.14 3.14 3.69
C ALA A 47 -9.70 1.79 4.26
N THR A 48 -9.64 1.66 5.59
CA THR A 48 -9.34 0.39 6.28
C THR A 48 -10.47 -0.63 6.16
N GLY A 49 -11.71 -0.17 6.02
CA GLY A 49 -12.89 -1.02 6.06
C GLY A 49 -13.13 -1.66 7.43
N THR A 50 -12.49 -1.14 8.49
CA THR A 50 -12.57 -1.69 9.85
C THR A 50 -14.00 -1.69 10.38
N ARG A 51 -14.34 -2.71 11.17
CA ARG A 51 -15.60 -2.76 11.94
C ARG A 51 -15.44 -2.27 13.37
N LEU A 52 -14.22 -1.96 13.80
CA LEU A 52 -13.90 -1.53 15.15
C LEU A 52 -13.02 -0.28 15.11
N VAL A 53 -13.47 0.77 15.81
CA VAL A 53 -12.70 2.01 16.00
C VAL A 53 -12.56 2.29 17.48
N MET A 54 -11.33 2.55 17.90
CA MET A 54 -10.99 2.97 19.26
C MET A 54 -10.84 4.49 19.29
N VAL A 55 -11.51 5.16 20.23
CA VAL A 55 -11.40 6.60 20.42
C VAL A 55 -10.87 6.89 21.81
N SER A 56 -9.64 7.38 21.88
CA SER A 56 -9.07 7.80 23.16
C SER A 56 -9.76 9.07 23.66
N ALA A 57 -9.92 9.18 24.97
CA ALA A 57 -10.39 10.41 25.60
C ALA A 57 -9.33 10.96 26.54
N ASP A 58 -9.00 12.23 26.33
CA ASP A 58 -8.23 13.04 27.26
C ASP A 58 -9.13 13.44 28.44
N GLU A 59 -8.60 13.35 29.66
CA GLU A 59 -9.28 13.78 30.88
C GLU A 59 -9.56 15.30 30.87
N ASN A 60 -8.75 16.09 30.15
CA ASN A 60 -8.91 17.54 30.05
C ASN A 60 -9.96 17.95 29.01
N GLU A 61 -10.15 17.15 27.95
CA GLU A 61 -11.08 17.45 26.85
C GLU A 61 -12.01 16.27 26.49
N PRO A 62 -12.77 15.71 27.46
CA PRO A 62 -13.59 14.52 27.22
C PRO A 62 -14.71 14.77 26.20
N GLU A 63 -15.21 16.00 26.10
CA GLU A 63 -16.26 16.39 25.15
C GLU A 63 -15.82 16.23 23.69
N LYS A 64 -14.52 16.36 23.39
CA LYS A 64 -13.98 16.15 22.04
C LYS A 64 -14.14 14.69 21.62
N ALA A 65 -13.75 13.75 22.48
CA ALA A 65 -13.92 12.33 22.26
C ALA A 65 -15.40 11.94 22.11
N LEU A 66 -16.29 12.48 22.95
CA LEU A 66 -17.74 12.22 22.86
C LEU A 66 -18.35 12.65 21.52
N ARG A 67 -17.91 13.80 20.97
CA ARG A 67 -18.35 14.26 19.64
C ARG A 67 -17.90 13.31 18.53
N ILE A 68 -16.65 12.86 18.58
CA ILE A 68 -16.10 11.90 17.59
C ILE A 68 -16.85 10.58 17.67
N ILE A 69 -17.05 10.03 18.88
CA ILE A 69 -17.82 8.80 19.10
C ILE A 69 -19.22 8.94 18.52
N SER A 70 -19.92 10.05 18.81
CA SER A 70 -21.27 10.27 18.31
C SER A 70 -21.33 10.42 16.80
N ALA A 71 -20.34 11.07 16.19
CA ALA A 71 -20.27 11.20 14.75
C ALA A 71 -20.04 9.85 14.05
N LEU A 72 -19.08 9.05 14.55
CA LEU A 72 -18.76 7.74 14.00
C LEU A 72 -19.93 6.77 14.11
N ALA A 73 -20.51 6.65 15.30
CA ALA A 73 -21.65 5.76 15.55
C ALA A 73 -22.91 6.13 14.73
N LYS A 74 -23.07 7.41 14.35
CA LYS A 74 -24.16 7.86 13.47
C LYS A 74 -23.87 7.64 11.99
N SER A 75 -22.59 7.64 11.59
CA SER A 75 -22.19 7.52 10.19
C SER A 75 -22.34 6.10 9.66
N ASP A 76 -22.19 5.10 10.52
CA ASP A 76 -22.21 3.69 10.16
C ASP A 76 -22.76 2.87 11.35
N GLU A 77 -23.96 2.31 11.19
CA GLU A 77 -24.63 1.52 12.24
C GLU A 77 -23.89 0.20 12.53
N ASP A 78 -23.10 -0.30 11.57
CA ASP A 78 -22.35 -1.55 11.70
C ASP A 78 -20.95 -1.35 12.33
N LEU A 79 -20.55 -0.10 12.55
CA LEU A 79 -19.27 0.27 13.14
C LEU A 79 -19.33 0.20 14.67
N VAL A 80 -18.49 -0.66 15.25
CA VAL A 80 -18.32 -0.71 16.70
C VAL A 80 -17.33 0.37 17.12
N VAL A 81 -17.81 1.32 17.92
CA VAL A 81 -16.96 2.37 18.51
C VAL A 81 -16.68 2.03 19.96
N VAL A 82 -15.42 2.05 20.38
CA VAL A 82 -14.98 1.78 21.76
C VAL A 82 -14.19 2.97 22.28
N SER A 83 -14.48 3.45 23.48
CA SER A 83 -13.67 4.51 24.11
C SER A 83 -12.44 3.93 24.78
N VAL A 84 -11.30 4.63 24.76
CA VAL A 84 -10.08 4.25 25.49
C VAL A 84 -9.71 5.35 26.48
N VAL A 85 -9.56 5.02 27.74
CA VAL A 85 -9.28 6.00 28.82
C VAL A 85 -8.12 5.53 29.69
N ARG A 86 -7.37 6.46 30.30
CA ARG A 86 -6.35 6.09 31.30
C ARG A 86 -6.97 5.66 32.62
N ARG A 87 -8.08 6.28 33.00
CA ARG A 87 -8.83 6.01 34.22
C ARG A 87 -10.32 6.08 33.93
N VAL A 88 -11.09 5.23 34.59
CA VAL A 88 -12.55 5.24 34.44
C VAL A 88 -13.14 6.34 35.31
N VAL A 89 -13.65 7.38 34.67
CA VAL A 89 -14.55 8.35 35.30
C VAL A 89 -15.98 7.93 34.96
N GLN A 90 -16.79 7.63 35.97
CA GLN A 90 -18.14 7.06 35.78
C GLN A 90 -19.03 7.94 34.91
N ASP A 91 -18.94 9.27 35.06
CA ASP A 91 -19.71 10.22 34.24
C ASP A 91 -19.32 10.13 32.76
N PHE A 92 -18.02 10.03 32.46
CA PHE A 92 -17.53 9.86 31.08
C PHE A 92 -18.01 8.55 30.47
N LEU A 93 -17.91 7.43 31.20
CA LEU A 93 -18.36 6.12 30.72
C LEU A 93 -19.84 6.14 30.31
N LEU A 94 -20.70 6.71 31.14
CA LEU A 94 -22.14 6.81 30.83
C LEU A 94 -22.40 7.74 29.63
N LYS A 95 -21.65 8.84 29.52
CA LYS A 95 -21.75 9.77 28.39
C LYS A 95 -21.26 9.14 27.09
N SER A 96 -20.15 8.39 27.12
CA SER A 96 -19.59 7.74 25.92
C SER A 96 -20.53 6.65 25.41
N MET A 97 -21.10 5.84 26.30
CA MET A 97 -22.12 4.86 25.92
C MET A 97 -23.36 5.49 25.31
N ARG A 98 -23.83 6.62 25.87
CA ARG A 98 -24.96 7.38 25.28
C ARG A 98 -24.62 8.02 23.93
N ALA A 99 -23.36 8.40 23.72
CA ALA A 99 -22.89 8.90 22.44
C ALA A 99 -22.83 7.79 21.37
N GLY A 100 -22.82 6.51 21.76
CA GLY A 100 -22.82 5.36 20.87
C GLY A 100 -21.63 4.41 21.07
N ALA A 101 -20.77 4.64 22.08
CA ALA A 101 -19.69 3.69 22.39
C ALA A 101 -20.27 2.38 22.92
N ARG A 102 -19.79 1.25 22.39
CA ARG A 102 -20.23 -0.09 22.78
C ARG A 102 -19.53 -0.60 24.04
N ASP A 103 -18.30 -0.15 24.27
CA ASP A 103 -17.49 -0.50 25.44
C ASP A 103 -16.47 0.60 25.74
N CYS A 104 -15.74 0.45 26.85
CA CYS A 104 -14.66 1.33 27.29
C CYS A 104 -13.46 0.53 27.78
N PHE A 105 -12.31 0.71 27.12
CA PHE A 105 -11.04 0.12 27.53
C PHE A 105 -10.25 1.06 28.44
N ILE A 106 -9.52 0.46 29.38
CA ILE A 106 -8.64 1.17 30.31
C ILE A 106 -7.21 0.95 29.84
N ALA A 107 -6.44 2.02 29.64
CA ALA A 107 -5.03 2.00 29.21
C ALA A 107 -4.06 1.52 30.32
N SER A 108 -4.45 0.47 31.02
CA SER A 108 -3.72 -0.30 32.02
C SER A 108 -4.27 -1.72 32.15
N SER A 109 -5.29 -2.11 31.36
CA SER A 109 -5.89 -3.43 31.41
C SER A 109 -4.94 -4.49 30.85
N ASP A 110 -5.20 -5.75 31.19
CA ASP A 110 -4.46 -6.87 30.64
C ASP A 110 -4.63 -6.93 29.11
N GLY A 111 -3.52 -7.14 28.40
CA GLY A 111 -3.53 -7.25 26.93
C GLY A 111 -4.30 -8.48 26.45
N GLU A 112 -4.32 -9.57 27.24
CA GLU A 112 -5.13 -10.76 26.93
C GLU A 112 -6.63 -10.42 26.91
N GLU A 113 -7.09 -9.68 27.93
CA GLU A 113 -8.48 -9.25 28.04
C GLU A 113 -8.88 -8.32 26.89
N LEU A 114 -8.00 -7.37 26.53
CA LEU A 114 -8.20 -6.48 25.40
C LEU A 114 -8.37 -7.27 24.10
N ARG A 115 -7.47 -8.22 23.81
CA ARG A 115 -7.53 -9.04 22.59
C ARG A 115 -8.81 -9.89 22.54
N ASN A 116 -9.24 -10.44 23.66
CA ASN A 116 -10.50 -11.22 23.74
C ASN A 116 -11.71 -10.34 23.44
N ARG A 117 -11.80 -9.15 24.04
CA ARG A 117 -12.90 -8.20 23.77
C ARG A 117 -12.92 -7.72 22.32
N ILE A 118 -11.75 -7.43 21.74
CA ILE A 118 -11.64 -7.08 20.32
C ILE A 118 -12.20 -8.21 19.44
N ASN A 119 -11.83 -9.46 19.71
CA ASN A 119 -12.38 -10.61 19.00
C ASN A 119 -13.92 -10.69 19.14
N ASP A 120 -14.46 -10.53 20.35
CA ASP A 120 -15.90 -10.56 20.59
C ASP A 120 -16.65 -9.50 19.78
N PHE A 121 -16.13 -8.27 19.70
CA PHE A 121 -16.72 -7.21 18.87
C PHE A 121 -16.69 -7.55 17.39
N ARG A 122 -15.59 -8.14 16.91
CA ARG A 122 -15.45 -8.57 15.51
C ARG A 122 -16.44 -9.69 15.15
N PHE A 123 -16.68 -10.64 16.06
CA PHE A 123 -17.64 -11.72 15.84
C PHE A 123 -19.10 -11.27 16.03
N SER A 124 -19.34 -10.24 16.85
CA SER A 124 -20.69 -9.74 17.17
C SER A 124 -21.18 -8.64 16.24
N ALA A 125 -20.29 -7.92 15.55
CA ALA A 125 -20.68 -7.04 14.45
C ALA A 125 -21.35 -7.88 13.33
N SER A 126 -22.49 -7.41 12.83
CA SER A 126 -23.38 -8.16 11.93
C SER A 126 -22.62 -8.91 10.83
N LYS A 127 -22.95 -10.20 10.64
CA LYS A 127 -22.50 -11.05 9.51
C LYS A 127 -22.99 -10.56 8.14
N ALA A 128 -23.66 -9.41 8.07
CA ALA A 128 -23.93 -8.76 6.80
C ALA A 128 -22.58 -8.54 6.10
N PRO A 129 -22.36 -9.14 4.91
CA PRO A 129 -21.20 -8.82 4.12
C PRO A 129 -21.33 -7.35 3.74
N ARG A 130 -20.59 -6.47 4.43
CA ARG A 130 -20.08 -5.27 3.77
C ARG A 130 -19.41 -5.78 2.51
N PRO A 131 -19.54 -5.14 1.32
CA PRO A 131 -18.79 -5.58 0.17
C PRO A 131 -17.37 -5.74 0.65
N GLU A 132 -16.92 -7.00 0.75
CA GLU A 132 -15.55 -7.24 1.13
C GLU A 132 -14.79 -6.40 0.09
N VAL A 133 -13.75 -5.69 0.51
CA VAL A 133 -12.66 -5.44 -0.43
C VAL A 133 -12.00 -6.81 -0.74
N ALA A 134 -12.79 -7.85 -1.02
CA ALA A 134 -12.44 -9.09 -1.68
C ALA A 134 -12.36 -8.82 -3.17
N GLY A 135 -11.61 -7.78 -3.51
CA GLY A 135 -10.78 -7.81 -4.69
C GLY A 135 -9.39 -8.09 -4.17
N SER A 136 -8.77 -9.17 -4.63
CA SER A 136 -7.32 -9.42 -4.49
C SER A 136 -6.53 -8.12 -4.37
N LYS A 137 -5.58 -8.04 -3.43
CA LYS A 137 -4.61 -6.93 -3.33
C LYS A 137 -4.20 -6.48 -4.74
N LYS A 138 -4.28 -5.17 -5.00
CA LYS A 138 -4.15 -4.61 -6.36
C LYS A 138 -2.85 -3.86 -6.57
N ILE A 139 -2.14 -3.53 -5.50
CA ILE A 139 -0.95 -2.68 -5.52
C ILE A 139 0.28 -3.54 -5.78
N VAL A 140 1.11 -3.14 -6.74
CA VAL A 140 2.41 -3.73 -7.03
C VAL A 140 3.45 -2.66 -6.74
N LEU A 141 4.36 -2.94 -5.81
CA LEU A 141 5.46 -2.03 -5.50
C LEU A 141 6.72 -2.50 -6.25
N VAL A 142 7.35 -1.58 -6.99
CA VAL A 142 8.64 -1.82 -7.65
C VAL A 142 9.65 -0.86 -7.02
N THR A 143 10.70 -1.39 -6.40
CA THR A 143 11.75 -0.57 -5.79
C THR A 143 13.11 -1.25 -5.92
N SER A 144 14.16 -0.61 -5.42
CA SER A 144 15.51 -1.17 -5.43
C SER A 144 16.26 -0.87 -4.14
N ALA A 145 17.36 -1.59 -3.95
CA ALA A 145 18.31 -1.33 -2.87
C ALA A 145 19.22 -0.13 -3.16
N SER A 146 19.24 0.39 -4.39
CA SER A 146 20.18 1.42 -4.82
C SER A 146 19.59 2.33 -5.89
N PRO A 147 19.78 3.67 -5.78
CA PRO A 147 19.20 4.63 -6.73
C PRO A 147 19.77 4.52 -8.16
N ILE A 148 20.88 3.81 -8.36
CA ILE A 148 21.46 3.60 -9.70
C ILE A 148 20.76 2.47 -10.47
N VAL A 149 19.94 1.67 -9.79
CA VAL A 149 19.16 0.60 -10.41
C VAL A 149 17.88 1.23 -10.92
N ASP A 150 17.70 1.21 -12.24
CA ASP A 150 16.62 1.93 -12.91
C ASP A 150 15.32 1.10 -12.89
N THR A 151 14.65 1.20 -11.74
CA THR A 151 13.32 0.65 -11.47
C THR A 151 12.23 1.35 -12.27
N ARG A 152 12.42 2.64 -12.57
CA ARG A 152 11.48 3.47 -13.33
C ARG A 152 11.25 2.88 -14.72
N PHE A 153 12.32 2.50 -15.42
CA PHE A 153 12.22 1.89 -16.74
C PHE A 153 11.54 0.52 -16.69
N PHE A 154 11.87 -0.32 -15.70
CA PHE A 154 11.22 -1.62 -15.55
C PHE A 154 9.72 -1.48 -15.23
N ALA A 155 9.37 -0.67 -14.23
CA ALA A 155 8.00 -0.43 -13.80
C ALA A 155 7.12 0.14 -14.93
N GLN A 156 7.64 1.07 -15.72
CA GLN A 156 6.97 1.56 -16.94
C GLN A 156 6.61 0.40 -17.88
N ASN A 157 7.59 -0.45 -18.21
CA ASN A 157 7.34 -1.57 -19.12
C ASN A 157 6.43 -2.63 -18.50
N LEU A 158 6.47 -2.82 -17.18
CA LEU A 158 5.54 -3.68 -16.45
C LEU A 158 4.10 -3.17 -16.58
N VAL A 159 3.87 -1.86 -16.40
CA VAL A 159 2.55 -1.24 -16.59
C VAL A 159 1.98 -1.53 -17.99
N PHE A 160 2.78 -1.37 -19.04
CA PHE A 160 2.35 -1.71 -20.41
C PHE A 160 2.08 -3.19 -20.60
N ALA A 161 2.92 -4.07 -20.03
CA ALA A 161 2.69 -5.50 -20.12
C ALA A 161 1.40 -5.91 -19.41
N THR A 162 1.15 -5.40 -18.21
CA THR A 162 -0.10 -5.63 -17.48
C THR A 162 -1.31 -5.18 -18.32
N ASN A 163 -1.26 -4.00 -18.94
CA ASN A 163 -2.35 -3.51 -19.80
C ASN A 163 -2.55 -4.38 -21.06
N TYR A 164 -1.47 -4.89 -21.64
CA TYR A 164 -1.55 -5.82 -22.74
C TYR A 164 -2.17 -7.17 -22.34
N PHE A 165 -1.82 -7.72 -21.18
CA PHE A 165 -2.33 -9.01 -20.71
C PHE A 165 -3.73 -8.92 -20.08
N LEU A 166 -4.11 -7.76 -19.58
CA LEU A 166 -5.38 -7.49 -18.90
C LEU A 166 -6.09 -6.28 -19.56
N PRO A 167 -6.48 -6.37 -20.85
CA PRO A 167 -6.97 -5.22 -21.62
C PRO A 167 -8.31 -4.65 -21.13
N HIS A 168 -9.03 -5.40 -20.29
CA HIS A 168 -10.31 -4.98 -19.69
C HIS A 168 -10.17 -4.42 -18.28
N GLU A 169 -8.98 -4.50 -17.67
CA GLU A 169 -8.70 -3.97 -16.33
C GLU A 169 -8.24 -2.51 -16.41
N ARG A 170 -8.73 -1.66 -15.50
CA ARG A 170 -8.24 -0.29 -15.33
C ARG A 170 -6.90 -0.32 -14.60
N ILE A 171 -5.86 0.20 -15.22
CA ILE A 171 -4.49 0.14 -14.74
C ILE A 171 -3.96 1.55 -14.51
N LEU A 172 -3.36 1.72 -13.33
CA LEU A 172 -2.65 2.94 -12.96
C LEU A 172 -1.16 2.64 -12.82
N GLY A 173 -0.32 3.36 -13.57
CA GLY A 173 1.11 3.46 -13.29
C GLY A 173 1.39 4.69 -12.44
N LEU A 174 1.89 4.53 -11.23
CA LEU A 174 2.32 5.62 -10.35
C LEU A 174 3.84 5.66 -10.32
N ASP A 175 4.43 6.84 -10.53
CA ASP A 175 5.88 7.01 -10.47
C ASP A 175 6.29 8.01 -9.40
N THR A 176 6.96 7.52 -8.35
CA THR A 176 7.39 8.37 -7.24
C THR A 176 8.67 9.16 -7.53
N ALA A 177 9.28 8.91 -8.69
CA ALA A 177 10.45 9.63 -9.21
C ALA A 177 10.10 10.44 -10.47
N ALA A 178 8.81 10.58 -10.76
CA ALA A 178 8.30 11.43 -11.84
C ALA A 178 8.75 12.87 -11.65
N ASP A 179 8.87 13.64 -12.71
CA ASP A 179 9.04 15.10 -12.62
C ASP A 179 7.74 15.79 -13.07
N ASP A 180 7.69 17.13 -12.98
CA ASP A 180 6.50 17.93 -13.33
C ASP A 180 6.02 17.74 -14.78
N ARG A 181 6.82 17.11 -15.65
CA ARG A 181 6.55 16.99 -17.10
C ARG A 181 6.46 15.54 -17.58
N HIS A 182 6.97 14.59 -16.80
CA HIS A 182 7.07 13.19 -17.21
C HIS A 182 6.64 12.26 -16.08
N ALA A 183 5.67 11.39 -16.39
CA ALA A 183 5.41 10.20 -15.59
C ALA A 183 6.22 9.06 -16.19
N PHE A 184 7.08 8.41 -15.41
CA PHE A 184 8.11 7.53 -15.96
C PHE A 184 8.96 8.24 -17.02
N TYR A 185 9.53 7.53 -18.00
CA TYR A 185 10.23 8.14 -19.13
C TYR A 185 9.29 8.51 -20.28
N LEU A 186 8.03 8.82 -19.98
CA LEU A 186 7.02 9.15 -20.98
C LEU A 186 6.60 10.62 -20.81
N ASP A 187 6.31 11.26 -21.94
CA ASP A 187 5.65 12.56 -21.92
C ASP A 187 4.26 12.41 -21.31
N SER A 188 3.93 13.29 -20.37
CA SER A 188 2.66 13.31 -19.68
C SER A 188 2.09 14.73 -19.71
N ASN A 189 0.85 14.88 -20.19
CA ASN A 189 0.13 16.17 -20.08
C ASN A 189 -0.76 16.20 -18.82
N ASN A 190 -0.56 15.26 -17.89
CA ASN A 190 -1.38 15.18 -16.68
C ASN A 190 -1.20 16.42 -15.82
N ARG A 191 -2.32 17.00 -15.41
CA ARG A 191 -2.36 18.16 -14.52
C ARG A 191 -2.57 17.78 -13.07
N LEU A 192 -2.91 16.51 -12.82
CA LEU A 192 -3.13 15.96 -11.50
C LEU A 192 -1.90 15.14 -11.09
N THR A 193 -1.32 15.49 -9.95
CA THR A 193 -0.24 14.74 -9.31
C THR A 193 -0.73 14.11 -8.01
N LEU A 194 0.06 13.19 -7.47
CA LEU A 194 -0.22 12.58 -6.17
C LEU A 194 -0.26 13.63 -5.05
N GLU A 195 0.57 14.68 -5.13
CA GLU A 195 0.58 15.77 -4.14
C GLU A 195 -0.76 16.51 -4.16
N ASN A 196 -1.32 16.79 -5.34
CA ASN A 196 -2.63 17.43 -5.44
C ASN A 196 -3.73 16.58 -4.78
N LEU A 197 -3.63 15.26 -4.89
CA LEU A 197 -4.57 14.32 -4.26
C LEU A 197 -4.39 14.26 -2.74
N LEU A 198 -3.16 14.34 -2.25
CA LEU A 198 -2.89 14.38 -0.80
C LEU A 198 -3.34 15.69 -0.16
N ASP A 199 -3.23 16.80 -0.89
CA ASP A 199 -3.67 18.10 -0.40
C ASP A 199 -5.20 18.24 -0.42
N ASN A 200 -5.90 17.51 -1.32
CA ASN A 200 -7.36 17.56 -1.46
C ASN A 200 -7.98 16.15 -1.64
N PRO A 201 -7.91 15.27 -0.63
CA PRO A 201 -8.38 13.88 -0.74
C PRO A 201 -9.90 13.76 -0.93
N ASP A 202 -10.67 14.79 -0.56
CA ASP A 202 -12.12 14.83 -0.73
C ASP A 202 -12.57 15.01 -2.19
N SER A 203 -11.66 15.44 -3.07
CA SER A 203 -11.95 15.63 -4.49
C SER A 203 -11.80 14.36 -5.33
N LEU A 204 -11.24 13.29 -4.74
CA LEU A 204 -10.91 12.07 -5.47
C LEU A 204 -12.15 11.22 -5.75
N ASP A 205 -12.75 11.43 -6.92
CA ASP A 205 -13.83 10.60 -7.46
C ASP A 205 -13.54 10.14 -8.89
N ALA A 206 -14.43 9.29 -9.42
CA ALA A 206 -14.30 8.77 -10.78
C ALA A 206 -14.35 9.88 -11.86
N SER A 207 -15.03 11.00 -11.58
CA SER A 207 -15.14 12.14 -12.49
C SER A 207 -13.84 12.94 -12.55
N LEU A 208 -13.21 13.21 -11.40
CA LEU A 208 -11.89 13.83 -11.32
C LEU A 208 -10.86 12.98 -12.04
N ILE A 209 -10.83 11.67 -11.78
CA ILE A 209 -9.91 10.78 -12.49
C ILE A 209 -10.15 10.83 -13.99
N ALA A 210 -11.41 10.74 -14.43
CA ALA A 210 -11.77 10.78 -15.85
C ALA A 210 -11.32 12.06 -16.56
N THR A 211 -11.37 13.20 -15.86
CA THR A 211 -11.11 14.53 -16.43
C THR A 211 -9.68 15.04 -16.24
N ALA A 212 -9.01 14.66 -15.16
CA ALA A 212 -7.72 15.24 -14.76
C ALA A 212 -6.53 14.31 -15.01
N LEU A 213 -6.75 13.00 -15.15
CA LEU A 213 -5.75 12.06 -15.65
C LEU A 213 -6.02 11.73 -17.11
N GLU A 214 -5.06 11.97 -17.98
CA GLU A 214 -5.10 11.56 -19.37
C GLU A 214 -5.01 10.03 -19.47
N GLU A 215 -5.79 9.47 -20.39
CA GLU A 215 -5.72 8.07 -20.74
C GLU A 215 -4.66 7.86 -21.82
N TYR A 216 -3.55 7.25 -21.42
CA TYR A 216 -2.40 7.06 -22.31
C TYR A 216 -2.68 5.96 -23.35
N LEU A 217 -3.34 4.88 -22.93
CA LEU A 217 -3.93 3.83 -23.77
C LEU A 217 -5.27 3.42 -23.17
N PRO A 218 -6.14 2.72 -23.92
CA PRO A 218 -7.38 2.20 -23.35
C PRO A 218 -7.18 1.49 -22.01
N ASN A 219 -7.87 1.99 -20.98
CA ASN A 219 -7.80 1.56 -19.58
C ASN A 219 -6.43 1.74 -18.88
N LEU A 220 -5.51 2.51 -19.44
CA LEU A 220 -4.19 2.78 -18.86
C LEU A 220 -4.01 4.28 -18.60
N ARG A 221 -3.75 4.61 -17.34
CA ARG A 221 -3.46 5.98 -16.88
C ARG A 221 -2.16 6.01 -16.09
N PHE A 222 -1.53 7.18 -16.07
CA PHE A 222 -0.31 7.43 -15.30
C PHE A 222 -0.53 8.52 -14.25
N LEU A 223 0.18 8.46 -13.13
CA LEU A 223 0.16 9.47 -12.08
C LEU A 223 1.60 9.77 -11.63
N SER A 224 2.00 11.03 -11.69
CA SER A 224 3.26 11.51 -11.15
C SER A 224 3.13 11.75 -9.64
N GLY A 225 4.16 11.43 -8.84
CA GLY A 225 4.12 11.73 -7.40
C GLY A 225 5.48 11.86 -6.73
N GLN A 226 6.04 13.06 -6.68
CA GLN A 226 7.19 13.35 -5.81
C GLN A 226 6.77 13.68 -4.37
N LEU A 227 6.69 12.66 -3.51
CA LEU A 227 6.51 12.93 -2.09
C LEU A 227 7.80 13.49 -1.47
N PRO A 228 7.76 14.65 -0.79
CA PRO A 228 8.94 15.24 -0.17
C PRO A 228 9.48 14.34 0.96
N MET A 229 10.78 14.04 0.92
CA MET A 229 11.49 13.14 1.84
C MET A 229 11.50 13.62 3.31
N ASN A 230 11.31 14.92 3.54
CA ASN A 230 11.62 15.56 4.82
C ASN A 230 10.40 15.96 5.66
N GLU A 231 9.18 15.68 5.20
CA GLU A 231 7.95 16.17 5.85
C GLU A 231 6.99 15.05 6.29
N GLY A 232 7.37 13.78 6.07
CA GLY A 232 6.50 12.63 6.31
C GLY A 232 6.50 12.17 7.76
N GLY A 233 5.75 12.84 8.63
CA GLY A 233 5.31 12.24 9.90
C GLY A 233 4.30 11.10 9.67
N GLU A 234 3.88 10.43 10.75
CA GLU A 234 2.80 9.43 10.72
C GLU A 234 1.55 9.95 10.00
N GLU A 235 1.29 11.26 10.07
CA GLU A 235 0.13 11.85 9.43
C GLU A 235 0.13 11.70 7.91
N ARG A 236 1.30 11.88 7.28
CA ARG A 236 1.43 11.75 5.83
C ARG A 236 1.33 10.30 5.37
N ASN A 237 1.73 9.32 6.20
CA ASN A 237 1.50 7.90 5.93
C ASN A 237 0.00 7.61 5.82
N THR A 238 -0.77 8.10 6.80
CA THR A 238 -2.23 7.91 6.83
C THR A 238 -2.90 8.58 5.61
N ASP A 239 -2.46 9.78 5.23
CA ASP A 239 -3.04 10.48 4.07
C ASP A 239 -2.71 9.74 2.77
N LEU A 240 -1.48 9.25 2.62
CA LEU A 240 -1.11 8.38 1.51
C LEU A 240 -1.96 7.10 1.49
N PHE A 241 -2.13 6.46 2.63
CA PHE A 241 -2.95 5.27 2.76
C PHE A 241 -4.41 5.52 2.31
N ILE A 242 -5.00 6.64 2.74
CA ILE A 242 -6.36 7.05 2.34
C ILE A 242 -6.45 7.23 0.82
N VAL A 243 -5.55 8.03 0.24
CA VAL A 243 -5.55 8.29 -1.21
C VAL A 243 -5.35 7.01 -2.00
N MET A 244 -4.41 6.15 -1.58
CA MET A 244 -4.16 4.88 -2.25
C MET A 244 -5.34 3.92 -2.13
N SER A 245 -6.05 3.90 -0.99
CA SER A 245 -7.26 3.11 -0.81
C SER A 245 -8.41 3.58 -1.71
N GLN A 246 -8.56 4.90 -1.89
CA GLN A 246 -9.50 5.46 -2.86
C GLN A 246 -9.13 5.07 -4.29
N LEU A 247 -7.86 5.16 -4.67
CA LEU A 247 -7.36 4.72 -5.98
C LEU A 247 -7.60 3.21 -6.21
N VAL A 248 -7.42 2.37 -5.18
CA VAL A 248 -7.73 0.92 -5.24
C VAL A 248 -9.21 0.64 -5.54
N GLY A 249 -10.12 1.55 -5.17
CA GLY A 249 -11.53 1.50 -5.55
C GLY A 249 -11.77 1.84 -7.03
N LEU A 250 -10.91 2.66 -7.63
CA LEU A 250 -11.06 3.18 -9.00
C LEU A 250 -10.28 2.38 -10.05
N PHE A 251 -9.26 1.64 -9.64
CA PHE A 251 -8.41 0.86 -10.53
C PHE A 251 -8.41 -0.63 -10.14
N ASP A 252 -8.15 -1.48 -11.12
CA ASP A 252 -8.10 -2.94 -10.97
C ASP A 252 -6.66 -3.43 -10.75
N ARG A 253 -5.66 -2.66 -11.25
CA ARG A 253 -4.24 -2.80 -10.90
C ARG A 253 -3.59 -1.44 -10.69
N ILE A 254 -2.74 -1.32 -9.67
CA ILE A 254 -1.89 -0.14 -9.46
C ILE A 254 -0.44 -0.60 -9.38
N ILE A 255 0.43 -0.10 -10.24
CA ILE A 255 1.86 -0.40 -10.22
C ILE A 255 2.58 0.88 -9.84
N VAL A 256 3.33 0.83 -8.75
CA VAL A 256 4.02 1.97 -8.16
C VAL A 256 5.52 1.77 -8.31
N ASN A 257 6.19 2.63 -9.08
CA ASN A 257 7.64 2.78 -9.03
C ASN A 257 8.01 3.63 -7.82
N VAL A 258 8.58 2.98 -6.81
CA VAL A 258 8.98 3.61 -5.55
C VAL A 258 10.49 3.85 -5.56
N SER A 259 10.89 5.12 -5.57
CA SER A 259 12.28 5.52 -5.41
C SER A 259 12.85 4.95 -4.10
N PRO A 260 14.08 4.39 -4.09
CA PRO A 260 14.71 3.83 -2.90
C PRO A 260 14.80 4.81 -1.71
N ALA A 261 14.77 6.12 -1.98
CA ALA A 261 14.85 7.15 -0.95
C ALA A 261 13.53 7.31 -0.16
N VAL A 262 12.36 7.05 -0.76
CA VAL A 262 11.05 7.05 -0.08
C VAL A 262 10.51 5.63 0.20
N ALA A 263 11.29 4.58 -0.08
CA ALA A 263 10.76 3.21 -0.03
C ALA A 263 10.21 2.81 1.34
N ASP A 264 10.88 3.18 2.43
CA ASP A 264 10.41 2.88 3.79
C ASP A 264 9.05 3.53 4.08
N PHE A 265 8.89 4.80 3.70
CA PHE A 265 7.63 5.54 3.83
C PHE A 265 6.48 4.85 3.07
N TRP A 266 6.71 4.50 1.80
CA TRP A 266 5.68 3.83 0.99
C TRP A 266 5.33 2.44 1.49
N VAL A 267 6.33 1.65 1.89
CA VAL A 267 6.08 0.30 2.39
C VAL A 267 5.35 0.35 3.73
N ASN A 268 5.67 1.30 4.60
CA ASN A 268 4.91 1.51 5.84
C ASN A 268 3.46 1.90 5.56
N ALA A 269 3.21 2.78 4.59
CA ALA A 269 1.87 3.30 4.31
C ALA A 269 0.96 2.31 3.56
N VAL A 270 1.49 1.52 2.62
CA VAL A 270 0.66 0.66 1.74
C VAL A 270 1.11 -0.80 1.64
N GLY A 271 2.18 -1.20 2.33
CA GLY A 271 2.75 -2.55 2.25
C GLY A 271 1.78 -3.67 2.64
N LEU A 272 0.88 -3.42 3.61
CA LEU A 272 -0.14 -4.41 4.01
C LEU A 272 -1.14 -4.70 2.89
N HIS A 273 -1.31 -3.77 1.94
CA HIS A 273 -2.18 -3.90 0.77
C HIS A 273 -1.43 -4.22 -0.52
N ALA A 274 -0.10 -4.37 -0.45
CA ALA A 274 0.70 -4.79 -1.58
C ALA A 274 0.40 -6.25 -1.94
N ARG A 275 0.12 -6.48 -3.22
CA ARG A 275 0.03 -7.80 -3.85
C ARG A 275 1.41 -8.37 -4.08
N ASP A 276 2.29 -7.55 -4.64
CA ASP A 276 3.65 -7.93 -4.96
C ASP A 276 4.61 -6.81 -4.60
N LEU A 277 5.82 -7.20 -4.22
CA LEU A 277 6.98 -6.33 -4.07
C LEU A 277 8.10 -6.87 -4.97
N VAL A 278 8.46 -6.10 -5.98
CA VAL A 278 9.61 -6.37 -6.85
C VAL A 278 10.81 -5.57 -6.35
N MET A 279 11.79 -6.27 -5.79
CA MET A 279 13.07 -5.71 -5.36
C MET A 279 14.08 -5.87 -6.49
N MET A 280 14.51 -4.76 -7.10
CA MET A 280 15.52 -4.75 -8.15
C MET A 280 16.91 -4.44 -7.59
N ILE A 281 17.93 -5.14 -8.10
CA ILE A 281 19.34 -4.83 -7.80
C ILE A 281 20.22 -5.07 -9.04
N HIS A 282 21.41 -4.47 -9.06
CA HIS A 282 22.51 -4.95 -9.90
C HIS A 282 23.16 -6.19 -9.26
N PRO A 283 23.92 -7.01 -10.00
CA PRO A 283 24.64 -8.18 -9.47
C PRO A 283 25.85 -7.75 -8.60
N VAL A 284 25.58 -7.00 -7.53
CA VAL A 284 26.54 -6.43 -6.59
C VAL A 284 26.17 -6.89 -5.19
N VAL A 285 27.13 -7.53 -4.50
CA VAL A 285 26.92 -8.13 -3.16
C VAL A 285 26.43 -7.10 -2.13
N GLU A 286 26.97 -5.89 -2.16
CA GLU A 286 26.53 -4.81 -1.25
C GLU A 286 25.05 -4.46 -1.46
N GLN A 287 24.58 -4.40 -2.71
CA GLN A 287 23.16 -4.17 -2.98
C GLN A 287 22.28 -5.34 -2.53
N ALA A 288 22.79 -6.58 -2.59
CA ALA A 288 22.07 -7.74 -2.08
C ALA A 288 21.88 -7.69 -0.55
N HIS A 289 22.94 -7.30 0.18
CA HIS A 289 22.86 -7.11 1.63
C HIS A 289 21.93 -5.96 2.00
N GLU A 290 21.98 -4.85 1.26
CA GLU A 290 21.06 -3.73 1.45
C GLU A 290 19.61 -4.12 1.19
N ALA A 291 19.35 -4.87 0.11
CA ALA A 291 18.02 -5.42 -0.18
C ALA A 291 17.53 -6.30 0.97
N ARG A 292 18.36 -7.22 1.48
CA ARG A 292 18.01 -8.08 2.61
C ARG A 292 17.68 -7.25 3.85
N ARG A 293 18.53 -6.28 4.21
CA ARG A 293 18.31 -5.40 5.37
C ARG A 293 16.96 -4.68 5.28
N ARG A 294 16.61 -4.14 4.11
CA ARG A 294 15.32 -3.46 3.88
C ARG A 294 14.14 -4.43 3.97
N LEU A 295 14.23 -5.58 3.32
CA LEU A 295 13.17 -6.60 3.38
C LEU A 295 12.94 -7.10 4.81
N ASP A 296 14.01 -7.29 5.59
CA ASP A 296 13.91 -7.66 7.00
C ASP A 296 13.23 -6.55 7.82
N ALA A 297 13.56 -5.27 7.55
CA ALA A 297 12.92 -4.13 8.21
C ALA A 297 11.43 -3.96 7.83
N TRP A 298 11.03 -4.42 6.65
CA TRP A 298 9.66 -4.30 6.15
C TRP A 298 8.76 -5.51 6.48
N GLN A 299 9.26 -6.53 7.19
CA GLN A 299 8.51 -7.76 7.45
C GLN A 299 7.16 -7.51 8.14
N GLU A 300 7.08 -6.55 9.05
CA GLU A 300 5.85 -6.22 9.78
C GLU A 300 4.91 -5.30 8.99
N CYS A 301 5.43 -4.62 7.97
CA CYS A 301 4.69 -3.66 7.15
C CYS A 301 4.17 -4.29 5.84
N ILE A 302 4.65 -5.48 5.50
CA ILE A 302 4.25 -6.24 4.31
C ILE A 302 3.42 -7.43 4.76
N SER A 303 2.25 -7.58 4.17
CA SER A 303 1.39 -8.71 4.53
C SER A 303 1.97 -10.05 4.07
N ALA A 304 1.64 -11.11 4.81
CA ALA A 304 2.18 -12.45 4.59
C ALA A 304 1.85 -13.06 3.21
N ASP A 305 0.81 -12.59 2.52
CA ASP A 305 0.43 -13.04 1.18
C ASP A 305 1.05 -12.21 0.04
N CYS A 306 1.81 -11.15 0.37
CA CYS A 306 2.51 -10.35 -0.61
C CYS A 306 3.64 -11.15 -1.25
N ARG A 307 3.61 -11.30 -2.58
CA ARG A 307 4.66 -11.98 -3.32
C ARG A 307 5.88 -11.08 -3.43
N GLN A 308 6.93 -11.41 -2.69
CA GLN A 308 8.21 -10.75 -2.79
C GLN A 308 9.06 -11.40 -3.88
N SER A 309 9.74 -10.60 -4.69
CA SER A 309 10.40 -11.07 -5.91
C SER A 309 11.65 -10.26 -6.22
N LEU A 310 12.78 -10.96 -6.42
CA LEU A 310 14.05 -10.35 -6.79
C LEU A 310 14.17 -10.22 -8.31
N LEU A 311 14.66 -9.10 -8.83
CA LEU A 311 15.01 -8.97 -10.24
C LEU A 311 16.43 -8.39 -10.38
N LEU A 312 17.30 -9.10 -11.09
CA LEU A 312 18.63 -8.59 -11.40
C LEU A 312 18.60 -7.74 -12.67
N ASP A 313 19.12 -6.52 -12.63
CA ASP A 313 19.39 -5.71 -13.82
C ASP A 313 20.90 -5.72 -14.14
N GLY A 314 21.25 -5.72 -15.43
CA GLY A 314 22.66 -5.74 -15.88
C GLY A 314 23.41 -7.06 -15.67
N PHE A 315 22.74 -8.22 -15.70
CA PHE A 315 23.36 -9.53 -15.48
C PHE A 315 23.86 -10.19 -16.77
N GLU A 316 25.15 -10.52 -16.85
CA GLU A 316 25.77 -11.12 -18.06
C GLU A 316 26.03 -12.64 -17.99
N GLY A 317 25.44 -13.36 -17.03
CA GLY A 317 25.40 -14.84 -17.01
C GLY A 317 26.71 -15.58 -16.72
N LYS A 318 27.87 -15.01 -17.04
CA LYS A 318 29.20 -15.61 -16.86
C LYS A 318 30.01 -14.99 -15.70
N GLY A 319 29.41 -14.04 -14.97
CA GLY A 319 30.04 -13.33 -13.86
C GLY A 319 29.75 -13.94 -12.50
N SER A 320 30.61 -13.62 -11.52
CA SER A 320 30.32 -13.77 -10.10
C SER A 320 29.84 -12.42 -9.55
N PRO A 321 28.79 -12.36 -8.73
CA PRO A 321 28.00 -13.47 -8.18
C PRO A 321 27.01 -14.09 -9.18
N SER A 322 26.66 -15.38 -9.00
CA SER A 322 25.60 -16.01 -9.80
C SER A 322 24.21 -15.57 -9.35
N LEU A 323 23.18 -15.78 -10.18
CA LEU A 323 21.78 -15.50 -9.81
C LEU A 323 21.38 -16.20 -8.49
N GLY A 324 21.79 -17.46 -8.32
CA GLY A 324 21.49 -18.23 -7.10
C GLY A 324 22.25 -17.73 -5.87
N ASP A 325 23.43 -17.13 -6.03
CA ASP A 325 24.14 -16.49 -4.91
C ASP A 325 23.43 -15.20 -4.49
N MET A 326 22.92 -14.44 -5.46
CA MET A 326 22.13 -13.24 -5.19
C MET A 326 20.79 -13.57 -4.51
N GLU A 327 20.08 -14.61 -4.96
CA GLU A 327 18.86 -15.10 -4.29
C GLU A 327 19.12 -15.49 -2.83
N LYS A 328 20.22 -16.20 -2.56
CA LYS A 328 20.60 -16.57 -1.19
C LYS A 328 20.92 -15.34 -0.32
N ALA A 329 21.67 -14.39 -0.87
CA ALA A 329 22.04 -13.17 -0.16
C ALA A 329 20.82 -12.29 0.17
N VAL A 330 19.89 -12.14 -0.78
CA VAL A 330 18.67 -11.35 -0.58
C VAL A 330 17.61 -12.11 0.21
N GLY A 331 17.49 -13.43 0.07
CA GLY A 331 16.54 -14.26 0.82
C GLY A 331 15.16 -14.43 0.19
N ILE A 332 14.98 -13.99 -1.06
CA ILE A 332 13.74 -14.15 -1.82
C ILE A 332 14.05 -14.71 -3.22
N ASN A 333 13.06 -15.35 -3.83
CA ASN A 333 13.20 -15.94 -5.16
C ASN A 333 13.27 -14.88 -6.25
N SER A 334 13.99 -15.18 -7.33
CA SER A 334 14.12 -14.28 -8.47
C SER A 334 13.02 -14.45 -9.52
N LEU A 335 12.59 -13.32 -10.09
CA LEU A 335 11.84 -13.22 -11.34
C LEU A 335 12.74 -13.34 -12.58
N GLY A 336 14.03 -13.61 -12.41
CA GLY A 336 15.02 -13.69 -13.47
C GLY A 336 16.02 -12.53 -13.44
N ALA A 337 16.68 -12.36 -14.58
CA ALA A 337 17.78 -11.43 -14.74
C ALA A 337 17.75 -10.79 -16.12
N LEU A 338 17.85 -9.46 -16.16
CA LEU A 338 17.91 -8.67 -17.37
C LEU A 338 19.37 -8.46 -17.78
N PRO A 339 19.74 -8.64 -19.06
CA PRO A 339 21.09 -8.38 -19.52
C PRO A 339 21.41 -6.88 -19.50
N LEU A 340 22.67 -6.49 -19.66
CA LEU A 340 23.02 -5.09 -19.86
C LEU A 340 22.68 -4.66 -21.30
N ASP A 341 21.86 -3.62 -21.47
CA ASP A 341 21.55 -3.03 -22.78
C ASP A 341 21.18 -1.55 -22.66
N TRP A 342 22.19 -0.71 -22.41
CA TRP A 342 21.96 0.72 -22.29
C TRP A 342 21.51 1.37 -23.61
N SER A 343 21.97 0.87 -24.76
CA SER A 343 21.70 1.51 -26.05
C SER A 343 20.21 1.47 -26.42
N SER A 344 19.56 0.30 -26.30
CA SER A 344 18.12 0.18 -26.59
C SER A 344 17.29 0.95 -25.58
N ARG A 345 17.67 0.92 -24.29
CA ARG A 345 16.99 1.65 -23.22
C ARG A 345 17.06 3.16 -23.45
N LEU A 346 18.25 3.69 -23.71
CA LEU A 346 18.46 5.11 -24.01
C LEU A 346 17.67 5.55 -25.24
N THR A 347 17.59 4.71 -26.26
CA THR A 347 16.76 5.00 -27.45
C THR A 347 15.27 5.10 -27.09
N ALA A 348 14.75 4.20 -26.26
CA ALA A 348 13.37 4.24 -25.77
C ALA A 348 13.10 5.48 -24.91
N ILE A 349 13.99 5.75 -23.96
CA ILE A 349 13.92 6.90 -23.05
C ILE A 349 13.89 8.21 -23.84
N ASN A 350 14.85 8.41 -24.74
CA ASN A 350 14.93 9.65 -25.51
C ASN A 350 13.78 9.82 -26.50
N ALA A 351 13.14 8.72 -26.92
CA ALA A 351 11.97 8.75 -27.78
C ALA A 351 10.66 8.97 -27.00
N GLY A 352 10.66 8.88 -25.67
CA GLY A 352 9.44 8.92 -24.87
C GLY A 352 8.52 7.72 -25.09
N LEU A 353 9.09 6.57 -25.50
CA LEU A 353 8.32 5.37 -25.87
C LEU A 353 8.64 4.18 -24.97
N PRO A 354 7.67 3.31 -24.67
CA PRO A 354 7.98 2.04 -24.04
C PRO A 354 8.79 1.12 -24.96
N LEU A 355 9.62 0.26 -24.37
CA LEU A 355 10.60 -0.53 -25.13
C LEU A 355 9.95 -1.43 -26.18
N HIS A 356 8.74 -1.93 -25.92
CA HIS A 356 8.01 -2.79 -26.86
C HIS A 356 7.63 -2.08 -28.18
N GLN A 357 7.64 -0.75 -28.22
CA GLN A 357 7.34 0.04 -29.43
C GLN A 357 8.58 0.36 -30.26
N LEU A 358 9.80 0.15 -29.74
CA LEU A 358 11.00 0.36 -30.53
C LEU A 358 11.12 -0.67 -31.68
N PRO A 359 11.67 -0.25 -32.83
CA PRO A 359 11.98 -1.17 -33.92
C PRO A 359 13.18 -2.06 -33.54
N GLY A 360 13.05 -3.37 -33.78
CA GLY A 360 14.07 -4.36 -33.43
C GLY A 360 13.76 -5.07 -32.10
N LYS A 361 14.41 -6.22 -31.87
CA LYS A 361 14.25 -6.99 -30.62
C LYS A 361 15.63 -7.27 -30.02
N SER A 362 16.08 -6.39 -29.14
CA SER A 362 17.35 -6.59 -28.44
C SER A 362 17.31 -7.83 -27.53
N SER A 363 18.46 -8.29 -27.03
CA SER A 363 18.51 -9.37 -26.02
C SER A 363 17.73 -8.96 -24.77
N TYR A 364 17.89 -7.72 -24.32
CA TYR A 364 17.17 -7.15 -23.18
C TYR A 364 15.66 -7.18 -23.41
N GLN A 365 15.18 -6.66 -24.54
CA GLN A 365 13.74 -6.63 -24.81
C GLN A 365 13.13 -8.02 -24.84
N ARG A 366 13.82 -9.01 -25.44
CA ARG A 366 13.35 -10.40 -25.44
C ARG A 366 13.28 -10.98 -24.04
N GLU A 367 14.28 -10.71 -23.20
CA GLU A 367 14.31 -11.24 -21.83
C GLU A 367 13.29 -10.53 -20.93
N LEU A 368 13.17 -9.21 -21.03
CA LEU A 368 12.14 -8.43 -20.36
C LEU A 368 10.74 -8.95 -20.68
N LEU A 369 10.42 -9.16 -21.96
CA LEU A 369 9.12 -9.71 -22.36
C LEU A 369 8.84 -11.11 -21.78
N LYS A 370 9.87 -11.97 -21.67
CA LYS A 370 9.71 -13.28 -21.00
C LYS A 370 9.43 -13.12 -19.51
N ILE A 371 10.19 -12.25 -18.83
CA ILE A 371 10.03 -11.98 -17.40
C ILE A 371 8.63 -11.41 -17.12
N LEU A 372 8.20 -10.39 -17.87
CA LEU A 372 6.88 -9.78 -17.74
C LEU A 372 5.75 -10.78 -18.02
N LYS A 373 5.88 -11.60 -19.06
CA LYS A 373 4.92 -12.67 -19.35
C LYS A 373 4.83 -13.69 -18.21
N ARG A 374 5.96 -14.13 -17.66
CA ARG A 374 6.00 -15.04 -16.51
C ARG A 374 5.35 -14.40 -15.29
N TYR A 375 5.68 -13.14 -15.01
CA TYR A 375 5.12 -12.40 -13.89
C TYR A 375 3.58 -12.41 -13.93
N GLU A 376 2.97 -12.06 -15.07
CA GLU A 376 1.50 -12.04 -15.20
C GLU A 376 0.86 -13.44 -15.16
N LEU A 377 1.51 -14.45 -15.76
CA LEU A 377 1.01 -15.84 -15.74
C LEU A 377 1.01 -16.43 -14.32
N ASP A 378 2.09 -16.21 -13.57
CA ASP A 378 2.20 -16.65 -12.19
C ASP A 378 1.18 -15.94 -11.30
N SER A 379 0.95 -14.65 -11.53
CA SER A 379 -0.03 -13.84 -10.81
C SER A 379 -1.47 -14.31 -11.05
N ASN A 380 -1.79 -14.81 -12.25
CA ASN A 380 -3.12 -15.36 -12.58
C ASN A 380 -3.39 -16.76 -12.03
N GLN A 381 -2.35 -17.58 -11.83
CA GLN A 381 -2.52 -18.91 -11.22
C GLN A 381 -2.77 -18.83 -9.70
N GLY A 382 -2.24 -17.80 -9.03
CA GLY A 382 -2.50 -17.52 -7.62
C GLY A 382 -3.95 -17.12 -7.33
N THR A 383 -4.59 -16.37 -8.23
CA THR A 383 -6.01 -16.00 -8.15
C THR A 383 -6.94 -17.16 -8.50
N ALA A 384 -6.60 -17.98 -9.52
CA ALA A 384 -7.42 -19.14 -9.90
C ALA A 384 -7.49 -20.24 -8.82
N ARG A 385 -6.40 -20.49 -8.08
CA ARG A 385 -6.38 -21.50 -7.00
C ARG A 385 -7.22 -21.11 -5.77
N LYS A 386 -7.45 -19.82 -5.52
CA LYS A 386 -8.33 -19.35 -4.42
C LYS A 386 -9.82 -19.48 -4.76
N GLY A 387 -10.19 -19.64 -6.04
CA GLY A 387 -11.57 -19.80 -6.49
C GLY A 387 -12.06 -21.25 -6.62
N SER A 388 -11.21 -22.25 -6.36
CA SER A 388 -11.52 -23.67 -6.56
C SER A 388 -11.40 -24.49 -5.27
N THR A 389 -12.16 -24.14 -4.25
CA THR A 389 -12.40 -25.03 -3.11
C THR A 389 -13.82 -24.88 -2.57
N GLN A 390 -14.75 -25.50 -3.28
CA GLN A 390 -15.96 -26.08 -2.69
C GLN A 390 -16.37 -27.27 -3.55
N PRO A 391 -16.22 -28.52 -3.09
CA PRO A 391 -17.14 -29.57 -3.46
C PRO A 391 -18.29 -29.63 -2.44
N ALA A 392 -19.44 -30.04 -2.98
CA ALA A 392 -20.75 -30.13 -2.35
C ALA A 392 -20.83 -30.94 -1.05
#